data_AF-A0A3M1DTG2-F1
#
_entry.id   AF-A0A3M1DTG2-F1
#
_cell.length_a   1.000
_cell.length_b   1.000
_cell.length_c   1.000
_cell.angle_alpha   90.00
_cell.angle_beta   90.00
_cell.angle_gamma   90.00
#
_symmetry.space_group_name_H-M   'P 1'
#
loop_
_entity.id
_entity.type
_entity.pdbx_description
1 polymer ?
#
loop_
_entity_poly.entity_id
_entity_poly.type
_entity_poly.pdbx_seq_one_letter_code
_entity_poly.pdbx_strand_id
1 'polypeptide(L)'
;MSDPSGFCFDLEWDGGYAFRVDYDRPKGLTLTVDEPAPLGADRGPNPARMLATAVAHCLSSSLLYCLSRSHVEVRSLRARVKGQTVRNEAGRLRIGGIRVA
;
A
#
# COMPACT_ATOMS: atom_id res chain seq x y z
N MET A 1 23.21 -4.51 -19.60
CA MET A 1 22.93 -3.36 -18.74
C MET A 1 21.43 -3.15 -18.80
N SER A 2 20.71 -3.51 -17.75
CA SER A 2 19.25 -3.39 -17.72
C SER A 2 18.89 -1.92 -17.62
N ASP A 3 17.94 -1.45 -18.44
CA ASP A 3 17.31 -0.14 -18.27
C ASP A 3 16.88 0.04 -16.81
N PRO A 4 16.91 1.27 -16.26
CA PRO A 4 16.30 1.52 -14.96
C PRO A 4 14.80 1.20 -15.08
N SER A 5 14.36 0.14 -14.43
CA SER A 5 12.95 -0.24 -14.34
C SER A 5 12.22 0.77 -13.46
N GLY A 6 11.86 1.91 -14.06
CA GLY A 6 10.99 2.91 -13.47
C GLY A 6 9.52 2.57 -13.64
N PHE A 7 8.68 3.21 -12.83
CA PHE A 7 7.23 3.28 -12.99
C PHE A 7 6.84 4.76 -13.05
N CYS A 8 5.81 5.10 -13.80
CA CYS A 8 5.33 6.47 -13.92
C CYS A 8 3.81 6.43 -14.09
N PHE A 9 3.07 7.07 -13.20
CA PHE A 9 1.62 7.09 -13.24
C PHE A 9 1.10 8.41 -12.68
N ASP A 10 -0.12 8.76 -13.03
CA ASP A 10 -0.70 10.07 -12.74
C ASP A 10 -1.67 10.00 -11.55
N LEU A 11 -1.72 11.12 -10.82
CA LEU A 11 -2.73 11.37 -9.79
C LEU A 11 -3.52 12.60 -10.20
N GLU A 12 -4.83 12.46 -10.25
CA GLU A 12 -5.75 13.55 -10.52
C GLU A 12 -6.55 13.86 -9.25
N TRP A 13 -6.59 15.13 -8.87
CA TRP A 13 -7.32 15.57 -7.69
C TRP A 13 -8.83 15.59 -7.98
N ASP A 14 -9.62 14.93 -7.12
CA ASP A 14 -11.07 14.80 -7.27
C ASP A 14 -11.83 15.49 -6.12
N GLY A 15 -11.24 16.54 -5.56
CA GLY A 15 -11.81 17.32 -4.46
C GLY A 15 -11.55 16.75 -3.06
N GLY A 16 -11.45 17.65 -2.08
CA GLY A 16 -11.10 17.28 -0.70
C GLY A 16 -9.73 16.62 -0.61
N TYR A 17 -9.65 15.48 0.10
CA TYR A 17 -8.44 14.66 0.21
C TYR A 17 -8.40 13.47 -0.76
N ALA A 18 -9.33 13.40 -1.71
CA ALA A 18 -9.40 12.29 -2.64
C ALA A 18 -8.59 12.56 -3.91
N PHE A 19 -7.88 11.54 -4.35
CA PHE A 19 -7.18 11.52 -5.62
C PHE A 19 -7.56 10.25 -6.39
N ARG A 20 -7.77 10.40 -7.68
CA ARG A 20 -7.87 9.28 -8.62
C ARG A 20 -6.46 8.98 -9.14
N VAL A 21 -5.99 7.77 -8.88
CA VAL A 21 -4.73 7.24 -9.38
C VAL A 21 -5.01 6.48 -10.67
N ASP A 22 -4.33 6.82 -11.77
CA ASP A 22 -4.38 6.08 -13.03
C ASP A 22 -3.04 5.39 -13.28
N TYR A 23 -3.01 4.07 -13.05
CA TYR A 23 -1.78 3.29 -13.12
C TYR A 23 -1.34 3.02 -14.57
N ASP A 24 -0.05 3.15 -14.85
CA ASP A 24 0.58 2.75 -16.11
C ASP A 24 0.49 1.24 -16.38
N ARG A 25 0.40 0.45 -15.30
CA ARG A 25 0.23 -1.00 -15.40
C ARG A 25 -0.62 -1.57 -14.25
N PRO A 26 -1.62 -2.42 -14.55
CA PRO A 26 -2.19 -2.66 -15.87
C PRO A 26 -2.95 -1.41 -16.37
N LYS A 27 -2.88 -1.13 -17.68
CA LYS A 27 -3.57 0.03 -18.26
C LYS A 27 -5.06 0.00 -17.97
N GLY A 28 -5.62 1.15 -17.61
CA GLY A 28 -7.04 1.31 -17.31
C GLY A 28 -7.44 0.92 -15.89
N LEU A 29 -6.49 0.48 -15.04
CA LEU A 29 -6.74 0.34 -13.62
C LEU A 29 -6.69 1.71 -12.95
N THR A 30 -7.83 2.15 -12.45
CA THR A 30 -7.92 3.36 -11.64
C THR A 30 -8.24 3.01 -10.19
N LEU A 31 -7.72 3.80 -9.25
CA LEU A 31 -7.99 3.65 -7.82
C LEU A 31 -8.25 5.03 -7.21
N THR A 32 -9.33 5.15 -6.44
CA THR A 32 -9.52 6.32 -5.57
C THR A 32 -8.82 6.08 -4.23
N VAL A 33 -7.96 7.01 -3.83
CA VAL A 33 -7.33 7.06 -2.51
C VAL A 33 -7.88 8.29 -1.81
N ASP A 34 -8.47 8.10 -0.63
CA ASP A 34 -9.13 9.17 0.14
C ASP A 34 -8.91 8.97 1.63
N GLU A 35 -8.98 10.05 2.41
CA GLU A 35 -8.97 9.96 3.87
C GLU A 35 -10.38 9.64 4.39
N PRO A 36 -10.50 8.98 5.57
CA PRO A 36 -11.78 8.82 6.22
C PRO A 36 -12.25 10.16 6.82
N ALA A 37 -13.50 10.19 7.24
CA ALA A 37 -14.01 11.29 8.05
C ALA A 37 -13.15 11.48 9.32
N PRO A 38 -12.89 12.72 9.76
CA PRO A 38 -13.49 13.98 9.30
C PRO A 38 -12.73 14.69 8.16
N LEU A 39 -11.61 14.16 7.69
CA LEU A 39 -10.78 14.83 6.69
C LEU A 39 -11.31 14.63 5.28
N GLY A 40 -11.54 13.37 4.89
CA GLY A 40 -12.07 13.00 3.58
C GLY A 40 -13.47 12.40 3.69
N ALA A 41 -13.89 11.76 2.60
CA ALA A 41 -15.23 11.21 2.42
C ALA A 41 -15.24 9.67 2.42
N ASP A 42 -14.14 9.04 2.83
CA ASP A 42 -13.98 7.58 2.91
C ASP A 42 -14.30 6.88 1.57
N ARG A 43 -13.98 7.53 0.43
CA ARG A 43 -14.25 7.03 -0.93
C ARG A 43 -13.31 5.92 -1.39
N GLY A 44 -12.30 5.60 -0.59
CA GLY A 44 -11.28 4.60 -0.88
C GLY A 44 -10.36 4.39 0.31
N PRO A 45 -9.39 3.46 0.23
CA PRO A 45 -8.40 3.30 1.29
C PRO A 45 -7.56 4.57 1.42
N ASN A 46 -7.26 4.94 2.66
CA ASN A 46 -6.36 6.06 2.88
C ASN A 46 -4.89 5.71 2.60
N PRO A 47 -4.02 6.72 2.38
CA PRO A 47 -2.62 6.49 2.01
C PRO A 47 -1.86 5.59 3.00
N ALA A 48 -2.13 5.70 4.30
CA ALA A 48 -1.48 4.86 5.31
C ALA A 48 -1.85 3.38 5.17
N ARG A 49 -3.11 3.07 4.88
CA ARG A 49 -3.56 1.70 4.61
C ARG A 49 -2.97 1.17 3.30
N MET A 50 -2.89 2.01 2.26
CA MET A 50 -2.25 1.65 1.00
C MET A 50 -0.77 1.28 1.18
N LEU A 51 -0.02 2.08 1.94
CA LEU A 51 1.37 1.76 2.28
C LEU A 51 1.47 0.43 3.04
N ALA A 52 0.60 0.22 4.04
CA ALA A 52 0.59 -1.02 4.80
C ALA A 52 0.28 -2.25 3.93
N THR A 53 -0.63 -2.13 2.97
CA THR A 53 -0.92 -3.16 1.97
C THR A 53 0.32 -3.48 1.12
N ALA A 54 1.02 -2.45 0.61
CA ALA A 54 2.22 -2.63 -0.19
C ALA A 54 3.33 -3.36 0.60
N VAL A 55 3.55 -2.97 1.86
CA VAL A 55 4.51 -3.63 2.76
C VAL A 55 4.12 -5.09 3.01
N ALA A 56 2.86 -5.35 3.36
CA ALA A 56 2.37 -6.70 3.63
C ALA A 56 2.47 -7.61 2.41
N HIS A 57 2.14 -7.09 1.23
CA HIS A 57 2.29 -7.82 -0.03
C HIS A 57 3.75 -8.18 -0.28
N CYS A 58 4.68 -7.22 -0.18
CA CYS A 58 6.10 -7.45 -0.41
C CYS A 58 6.65 -8.57 0.49
N LEU A 59 6.40 -8.48 1.81
CA LEU A 59 6.85 -9.51 2.75
C LEU A 59 6.23 -10.88 2.48
N SER A 60 4.94 -10.92 2.14
CA SER A 60 4.24 -12.17 1.81
C SER A 60 4.80 -12.80 0.53
N SER A 61 5.05 -12.00 -0.51
CA SER A 61 5.68 -12.46 -1.76
C SER A 61 7.10 -12.97 -1.53
N SER A 62 7.90 -12.28 -0.72
CA SER A 62 9.24 -12.74 -0.35
C SER A 62 9.20 -14.09 0.38
N LEU A 63 8.25 -14.28 1.30
CA LEU A 63 8.07 -15.56 1.98
C LEU A 63 7.70 -16.68 1.00
N LEU A 64 6.72 -16.44 0.11
CA LEU A 64 6.33 -17.41 -0.91
C LEU A 64 7.50 -17.80 -1.81
N TYR A 65 8.33 -16.83 -2.20
CA TYR A 65 9.54 -17.07 -2.97
C TYR A 65 10.52 -18.00 -2.24
N CYS A 66 10.79 -17.74 -0.96
CA CYS A 66 11.66 -18.58 -0.14
C CYS A 66 11.11 -20.01 0.02
N LEU A 67 9.82 -20.16 0.32
CA LEU A 67 9.18 -21.47 0.48
C LEU A 67 9.22 -22.29 -0.83
N SER A 68 8.98 -21.64 -1.96
CA SER A 68 9.09 -22.25 -3.28
C SER A 68 10.52 -22.73 -3.56
N ARG A 69 11.54 -21.91 -3.25
CA ARG A 69 12.96 -22.27 -3.37
C ARG A 69 13.36 -23.44 -2.45
N SER A 70 12.65 -23.63 -1.34
CA SER A 70 12.83 -24.75 -0.42
C SER A 70 11.95 -25.97 -0.75
N HIS A 71 11.29 -26.00 -1.91
CA HIS A 71 10.40 -27.08 -2.34
C HIS A 71 9.22 -27.35 -1.39
N VAL A 72 8.78 -26.33 -0.65
CA VAL A 72 7.57 -26.42 0.18
C VAL A 72 6.35 -26.09 -0.67
N GLU A 73 5.39 -27.02 -0.74
CA GLU A 73 4.11 -26.80 -1.42
C GLU A 73 3.21 -25.88 -0.56
N VAL A 74 3.07 -24.61 -0.96
CA VAL A 74 2.20 -23.66 -0.27
C VAL A 74 0.78 -23.74 -0.84
N ARG A 75 -0.16 -24.29 -0.07
CA ARG A 75 -1.58 -24.38 -0.46
C ARG A 75 -2.39 -23.13 -0.14
N SER A 76 -2.00 -22.40 0.90
CA SER A 76 -2.63 -21.13 1.27
C SER A 76 -1.68 -20.29 2.11
N LEU A 77 -1.82 -18.97 2.00
CA LEU A 77 -1.14 -18.00 2.85
C LEU A 77 -2.13 -16.91 3.23
N ARG A 78 -2.16 -16.54 4.50
CA ARG A 78 -2.92 -15.38 4.99
C ARG A 78 -2.01 -14.57 5.90
N ALA A 79 -1.91 -13.28 5.62
CA ALA A 79 -1.23 -12.32 6.48
C ALA A 79 -2.23 -11.31 7.04
N ARG A 80 -2.04 -10.90 8.29
CA ARG A 80 -2.75 -9.80 8.93
C ARG A 80 -1.78 -8.64 9.12
N VAL A 81 -2.15 -7.48 8.58
CA VAL A 81 -1.40 -6.24 8.76
C VAL A 81 -2.06 -5.34 9.80
N LYS A 82 -1.23 -4.73 10.65
CA LYS A 82 -1.63 -3.69 11.62
C LYS A 82 -0.71 -2.48 11.45
N GLY A 83 -1.28 -1.33 11.06
CA GLY A 83 -0.57 -0.05 11.04
C GLY A 83 -0.84 0.73 12.34
N GLN A 84 0.17 1.45 12.83
CA GLN A 84 0.06 2.36 13.96
C GLN A 84 0.42 3.78 13.51
N THR A 85 -0.43 4.75 13.87
CA THR A 85 -0.12 6.17 13.74
C THR A 85 0.27 6.74 15.10
N VAL A 86 1.23 7.66 15.10
CA VAL A 86 1.74 8.33 16.29
C VAL A 86 1.90 9.81 16.01
N ARG A 87 1.95 10.64 17.06
CA ARG A 87 2.44 12.02 16.94
C ARG A 87 3.92 12.05 17.28
N ASN A 88 4.73 12.69 16.44
CA ASN A 88 6.13 12.91 16.74
C ASN A 88 6.30 14.03 17.79
N GLU A 89 7.54 14.33 18.17
CA GLU A 89 7.89 15.39 19.14
C GLU A 89 7.34 16.77 18.76
N ALA A 90 7.19 17.05 17.46
CA ALA A 90 6.58 18.26 16.93
C ALA A 90 5.05 18.20 16.79
N GLY A 91 4.40 17.18 17.38
CA GLY A 91 2.95 16.99 17.36
C GLY A 91 2.35 16.53 16.02
N ARG A 92 3.17 16.19 15.02
CA ARG A 92 2.72 15.82 13.65
C ARG A 92 2.37 14.34 13.57
N LEU A 93 1.27 14.01 12.90
CA LEU A 93 0.88 12.62 12.64
C LEU A 93 1.88 11.94 11.70
N ARG A 94 2.33 10.75 12.09
CA ARG A 94 3.29 9.89 11.39
C ARG A 94 2.88 8.44 11.50
N ILE A 95 3.32 7.62 10.54
CA ILE A 95 3.22 6.17 10.66
C ILE A 95 4.34 5.74 11.61
N GLY A 96 3.97 5.26 12.79
CA GLY A 96 4.91 4.81 13.82
C GLY A 96 5.36 3.37 13.61
N GLY A 97 4.56 2.55 12.94
CA GLY A 97 4.95 1.18 12.61
C GLY A 97 3.91 0.44 11.79
N ILE A 98 4.36 -0.60 11.10
CA ILE A 98 3.54 -1.56 10.37
C ILE A 98 3.99 -2.95 10.82
N ARG A 99 3.06 -3.73 11.37
CA ARG A 99 3.30 -5.13 11.75
C ARG A 99 2.54 -6.04 10.80
N VAL A 100 3.23 -7.02 10.25
CA VAL A 100 2.67 -8.08 9.41
C VAL A 100 2.87 -9.40 10.14
N ALA A 101 1.79 -10.17 10.28
CA ALA A 101 1.76 -11.44 11.02
C ALA A 101 1.04 -12.52 10.21
#